data_AF-X1J115-F1
#
_entry.id   AF-X1J115-F1
#
_cell.length_a   1.000
_cell.length_b   1.000
_cell.length_c   1.000
_cell.angle_alpha   90.00
_cell.angle_beta   90.00
_cell.angle_gamma   90.00
#
_symmetry.space_group_name_H-M   'P 1'
#
loop_
_entity.id
_entity.type
_entity.pdbx_description
1 polymer ?
#
loop_
_entity_poly.entity_id
_entity_poly.type
_entity_poly.pdbx_seq_one_letter_code
_entity_poly.pdbx_strand_id
1 'polypeptide(L)'
;MRYSWQKYVLEKSVIKYIDTQTDISLKGKKALVTITVDRFGMAEGLMEAGCEMTFGDLIFSLNIPIPLHSFKSIEIFARLLLPVLIYVPIKYLYPTGEKQEKSNLKYVKYFQDADIIAGDYLGISQYMPKDMKDKIVITNTVTSSNVEDLKNRGASYLITTTPEFER
;
A
#
# COMPACT_ATOMS: atom_id res chain seq x y z
N MET A 1 13.16 10.86 8.06
CA MET A 1 12.00 11.16 7.20
C MET A 1 10.85 11.56 8.12
N ARG A 2 10.42 12.83 8.10
CA ARG A 2 9.44 13.36 9.07
C ARG A 2 8.05 13.27 8.45
N TYR A 3 7.36 12.17 8.69
CA TYR A 3 5.99 11.96 8.26
C TYR A 3 5.09 13.04 8.91
N SER A 4 4.23 13.72 8.15
CA SER A 4 3.47 14.85 8.69
C SER A 4 2.33 14.34 9.59
N TRP A 5 2.23 14.93 10.79
CA TRP A 5 1.26 14.50 11.80
C TRP A 5 -0.20 14.61 11.31
N GLN A 6 -0.49 15.60 10.47
CA GLN A 6 -1.80 15.77 9.85
C GLN A 6 -2.18 14.60 8.92
N LYS A 7 -1.24 14.14 8.07
CA LYS A 7 -1.47 12.97 7.20
C LYS A 7 -1.70 11.72 8.02
N TYR A 8 -0.90 11.54 9.07
CA TYR A 8 -1.04 10.41 10.00
C TYR A 8 -2.43 10.33 10.62
N VAL A 9 -2.87 11.42 11.22
CA VAL A 9 -4.18 11.47 11.88
C VAL A 9 -5.30 11.24 10.86
N LEU A 10 -5.21 11.84 9.67
CA LEU A 10 -6.21 11.67 8.62
C LEU A 10 -6.31 10.21 8.16
N GLU A 11 -5.20 9.61 7.73
CA GLU A 11 -5.19 8.22 7.24
C GLU A 11 -5.71 7.24 8.30
N LYS A 12 -5.28 7.41 9.55
CA LYS A 12 -5.74 6.57 10.66
C LYS A 12 -7.23 6.77 10.95
N SER A 13 -7.72 8.00 10.88
CA SER A 13 -9.14 8.32 11.08
C SER A 13 -10.04 7.71 9.99
N VAL A 14 -9.54 7.63 8.75
CA VAL A 14 -10.28 7.00 7.64
C VAL A 14 -10.43 5.50 7.91
N ILE A 15 -9.38 4.82 8.36
CA ILE A 15 -9.50 3.40 8.72
C ILE A 15 -10.50 3.20 9.86
N LYS A 16 -10.44 4.03 10.90
CA LYS A 16 -11.40 4.00 12.00
C LYS A 16 -12.84 4.26 11.52
N TYR A 17 -13.02 5.17 10.57
CA TYR A 17 -14.32 5.46 10.00
C TYR A 17 -14.88 4.24 9.26
N ILE A 18 -14.06 3.58 8.43
CA ILE A 18 -14.45 2.34 7.75
C ILE A 18 -14.89 1.29 8.79
N ASP A 19 -14.06 1.03 9.80
CA ASP A 19 -14.29 -0.03 10.79
C ASP A 19 -15.52 0.21 11.68
N THR A 20 -15.86 1.47 11.96
CA THR A 20 -16.90 1.80 12.95
C THR A 20 -18.18 2.37 12.36
N GLN A 21 -18.15 2.91 11.14
CA GLN A 21 -19.27 3.65 10.53
C GLN A 21 -19.75 3.06 9.20
N THR A 22 -19.12 2.00 8.72
CA THR A 22 -19.53 1.31 7.48
C THR A 22 -19.83 -0.17 7.75
N ASP A 23 -20.39 -0.85 6.75
CA ASP A 23 -20.63 -2.30 6.76
C ASP A 23 -19.38 -3.12 6.38
N ILE A 24 -18.27 -2.45 6.06
CA ILE A 24 -17.02 -3.09 5.65
C ILE A 24 -16.28 -3.61 6.90
N SER A 25 -16.36 -4.92 7.14
CA SER A 25 -15.61 -5.57 8.22
C SER A 25 -14.11 -5.66 7.87
N LEU A 26 -13.24 -5.02 8.66
CA LEU A 26 -11.79 -5.06 8.45
C LEU A 26 -11.10 -6.20 9.23
N LYS A 27 -11.63 -6.56 10.39
CA LYS A 27 -11.04 -7.57 11.27
C LYS A 27 -10.85 -8.92 10.56
N GLY A 28 -9.63 -9.45 10.63
CA GLY A 28 -9.26 -10.75 10.03
C GLY A 28 -9.07 -10.72 8.51
N LYS A 29 -9.28 -9.58 7.85
CA LYS A 29 -8.94 -9.43 6.42
C LYS A 29 -7.43 -9.33 6.23
N LYS A 30 -6.93 -9.90 5.15
CA LYS A 30 -5.53 -9.76 4.75
C LYS A 30 -5.31 -8.41 4.08
N ALA A 31 -4.46 -7.57 4.68
CA ALA A 31 -4.18 -6.23 4.19
C ALA A 31 -2.75 -6.11 3.67
N LEU A 32 -2.59 -5.82 2.39
CA LEU A 32 -1.31 -5.47 1.77
C LEU A 32 -1.13 -3.96 1.78
N VAL A 33 -0.13 -3.46 2.50
CA VAL A 33 0.33 -2.07 2.39
C VAL A 33 1.56 -2.05 1.48
N THR A 34 1.47 -1.40 0.31
CA THR A 34 2.55 -1.44 -0.69
C THR A 34 3.85 -0.79 -0.19
N ILE A 35 3.78 0.45 0.30
CA ILE A 35 4.92 1.18 0.86
C ILE A 35 4.49 1.80 2.20
N THR A 36 4.85 1.15 3.31
CA THR A 36 4.43 1.54 4.65
C THR A 36 5.07 2.85 5.10
N VAL A 37 6.33 3.10 4.70
CA VAL A 37 7.06 4.32 5.11
C VAL A 37 6.34 5.61 4.65
N ASP A 38 5.57 5.57 3.55
CA ASP A 38 4.78 6.71 3.05
C ASP A 38 3.31 6.70 3.50
N ARG A 39 2.83 5.61 4.14
CA ARG A 39 1.40 5.40 4.49
C ARG A 39 1.26 4.78 5.88
N PHE A 40 2.05 5.29 6.84
CA PHE A 40 2.13 4.72 8.18
C PHE A 40 0.81 4.82 8.96
N GLY A 41 0.07 5.93 8.82
CA GLY A 41 -1.21 6.11 9.51
C GLY A 41 -2.25 5.09 9.04
N MET A 42 -2.27 4.81 7.73
CA MET A 42 -3.13 3.78 7.13
C MET A 42 -2.75 2.38 7.62
N ALA A 43 -1.46 2.05 7.62
CA ALA A 43 -0.94 0.78 8.08
C ALA A 43 -1.27 0.51 9.56
N GLU A 44 -1.06 1.50 10.41
CA GLU A 44 -1.35 1.36 11.84
C GLU A 44 -2.85 1.24 12.10
N GLY A 45 -3.68 2.04 11.41
CA GLY A 45 -5.13 1.93 11.50
C GLY A 45 -5.65 0.55 11.12
N LEU A 46 -5.12 -0.06 10.05
CA LEU A 46 -5.52 -1.40 9.61
C LEU A 46 -5.12 -2.48 10.62
N MET A 47 -3.92 -2.34 11.19
CA MET A 47 -3.45 -3.25 12.24
C MET A 47 -4.30 -3.13 13.50
N GLU A 48 -4.67 -1.91 13.92
CA GLU A 48 -5.58 -1.67 15.07
C GLU A 48 -7.00 -2.19 14.82
N ALA A 49 -7.48 -2.12 13.58
CA ALA A 49 -8.74 -2.74 13.16
C ALA A 49 -8.67 -4.28 13.09
N GLY A 50 -7.50 -4.87 13.36
CA GLY A 50 -7.30 -6.31 13.44
C GLY A 50 -7.11 -7.00 12.08
N CYS A 51 -6.60 -6.28 11.07
CA CYS A 51 -6.21 -6.88 9.79
C CYS A 51 -4.95 -7.75 9.94
N GLU A 52 -4.85 -8.80 9.13
CA GLU A 52 -3.64 -9.59 8.94
C GLU A 52 -2.72 -8.85 7.97
N MET A 53 -1.68 -8.19 8.51
CA MET A 53 -0.87 -7.26 7.74
C MET A 53 0.17 -7.97 6.87
N THR A 54 0.36 -7.47 5.65
CA THR A 54 1.54 -7.68 4.81
C THR A 54 2.08 -6.32 4.38
N PHE A 55 3.29 -6.01 4.81
CA PHE A 55 4.01 -4.79 4.44
C PHE A 55 4.94 -5.08 3.26
N GLY A 56 4.74 -4.36 2.18
CA GLY A 56 5.37 -4.56 0.89
C GLY A 56 6.70 -3.81 0.71
N ASP A 57 7.21 -3.13 1.73
CA ASP A 57 8.38 -2.25 1.62
C ASP A 57 9.60 -2.95 1.01
N LEU A 58 9.89 -4.18 1.43
CA LEU A 58 11.01 -4.96 0.83
C LEU A 58 10.68 -5.41 -0.59
N ILE A 59 9.42 -5.78 -0.84
CA ILE A 59 8.95 -6.35 -2.11
C ILE A 59 8.96 -5.30 -3.21
N PHE A 60 8.36 -4.15 -2.95
CA PHE A 60 8.09 -3.12 -3.95
C PHE A 60 9.13 -2.00 -3.98
N SER A 61 9.81 -1.71 -2.87
CA SER A 61 10.86 -0.68 -2.85
C SER A 61 12.25 -1.27 -3.11
N LEU A 62 12.53 -2.49 -2.64
CA LEU A 62 13.86 -3.11 -2.74
C LEU A 62 13.90 -4.35 -3.66
N ASN A 63 12.77 -4.76 -4.25
CA ASN A 63 12.68 -5.93 -5.12
C ASN A 63 13.07 -7.26 -4.43
N ILE A 64 12.92 -7.32 -3.10
CA ILE A 64 13.21 -8.48 -2.24
C ILE A 64 11.88 -9.16 -1.86
N PRO A 65 11.62 -10.41 -2.30
CA PRO A 65 10.31 -11.08 -2.16
C PRO A 65 10.05 -11.64 -0.73
N ILE A 66 10.33 -10.85 0.30
CA ILE A 66 10.14 -11.21 1.71
C ILE A 66 9.04 -10.32 2.29
N PRO A 67 7.83 -10.87 2.54
CA PRO A 67 6.76 -10.11 3.18
C PRO A 67 7.09 -9.87 4.66
N LEU A 68 6.68 -8.72 5.17
CA LEU A 68 6.78 -8.36 6.58
C LEU A 68 5.38 -8.28 7.17
N HIS A 69 5.17 -8.78 8.39
CA HIS A 69 3.82 -8.90 8.96
C HIS A 69 3.64 -8.11 10.27
N SER A 70 4.69 -7.42 10.74
CA SER A 70 4.62 -6.58 11.94
C SER A 70 5.54 -5.35 11.83
N PHE A 71 5.21 -4.28 12.53
CA PHE A 71 6.12 -3.13 12.64
C PHE A 71 7.48 -3.50 13.24
N LYS A 72 7.49 -4.46 14.18
CA LYS A 72 8.74 -5.00 14.73
C LYS A 72 9.60 -5.66 13.64
N SER A 73 8.99 -6.39 12.70
CA SER A 73 9.74 -6.95 11.57
C SER A 73 10.31 -5.86 10.67
N ILE A 74 9.54 -4.81 10.35
CA ILE A 74 10.06 -3.65 9.61
C ILE A 74 11.26 -3.02 10.34
N GLU A 75 11.16 -2.81 11.64
CA GLU A 75 12.24 -2.22 12.43
C GLU A 75 13.51 -3.08 12.43
N ILE A 76 13.38 -4.39 12.61
CA ILE A 76 14.51 -5.33 12.55
C ILE A 76 15.17 -5.27 11.18
N PHE A 77 14.40 -5.36 10.10
CA PHE A 77 14.94 -5.29 8.75
C PHE A 77 15.59 -3.94 8.46
N ALA A 78 15.00 -2.82 8.91
CA ALA A 78 15.60 -1.51 8.77
C ALA A 78 16.96 -1.44 9.48
N ARG A 79 17.06 -1.93 10.73
CA ARG A 79 18.34 -1.96 11.48
C ARG A 79 19.41 -2.82 10.80
N LEU A 80 19.01 -3.92 10.16
CA LEU A 80 19.92 -4.81 9.44
C LEU A 80 20.36 -4.24 8.08
N LEU A 81 19.43 -3.63 7.34
CA LEU A 81 19.70 -3.16 5.97
C LEU A 81 20.29 -1.76 5.92
N LEU A 82 19.92 -0.85 6.84
CA LEU A 82 20.40 0.54 6.83
C LEU A 82 21.94 0.66 6.76
N PRO A 83 22.73 -0.09 7.55
CA PRO A 83 24.19 -0.02 7.46
C PRO A 83 24.76 -0.41 6.10
N VAL A 84 24.04 -1.24 5.34
CA VAL A 84 24.43 -1.66 3.99
C VAL A 84 23.93 -0.65 2.94
N LEU A 85 22.68 -0.20 3.08
CA LEU A 85 22.02 0.71 2.13
C LEU A 85 22.72 2.06 2.03
N ILE A 86 23.36 2.55 3.10
CA ILE A 86 24.14 3.82 3.05
C ILE A 86 25.33 3.77 2.09
N TYR A 87 25.83 2.58 1.74
CA TYR A 87 26.94 2.40 0.79
C TYR A 87 26.45 2.09 -0.63
N VAL A 88 25.14 1.88 -0.83
CA VAL A 88 24.58 1.60 -2.15
C VAL A 88 24.38 2.92 -2.91
N PRO A 89 24.91 3.05 -4.16
CA PRO A 89 24.68 4.25 -4.96
C PRO A 89 23.18 4.53 -5.16
N ILE A 90 22.78 5.80 -5.00
CA ILE A 90 21.36 6.23 -5.05
C ILE A 90 20.61 5.69 -6.27
N LYS A 91 21.26 5.61 -7.44
CA LYS A 91 20.65 5.08 -8.68
C LYS A 91 20.13 3.64 -8.59
N TYR A 92 20.64 2.83 -7.65
CA TYR A 92 20.18 1.46 -7.41
C TYR A 92 19.10 1.39 -6.32
N LEU A 93 19.08 2.37 -5.39
CA LEU A 93 18.05 2.52 -4.37
C LEU A 93 16.78 3.16 -4.93
N TYR A 94 16.97 4.08 -5.87
CA TYR A 94 15.94 4.78 -6.61
C TYR A 94 16.23 4.57 -8.10
N PRO A 95 15.64 3.53 -8.72
CA PRO A 95 15.74 3.37 -10.17
C PRO A 95 15.05 4.56 -10.85
N THR A 96 15.80 5.61 -11.14
CA THR A 96 15.34 6.76 -11.93
C THR A 96 15.35 6.37 -13.41
N GLY A 97 14.17 6.28 -14.00
CA GLY A 97 13.98 6.19 -15.46
C GLY A 97 13.54 4.82 -16.00
N GLU A 98 12.41 4.85 -16.71
CA GLU A 98 12.02 3.99 -17.85
C GLU A 98 11.90 2.46 -17.69
N LYS A 99 12.21 1.87 -16.53
CA LYS A 99 11.95 0.43 -16.30
C LYS A 99 10.57 0.12 -15.69
N GLN A 100 9.57 0.96 -15.96
CA GLN A 100 8.21 0.83 -15.41
C GLN A 100 7.22 0.08 -16.33
N GLU A 101 7.67 -0.50 -17.45
CA GLU A 101 6.76 -0.98 -18.51
C GLU A 101 6.30 -2.45 -18.46
N LYS A 102 6.66 -3.23 -17.43
CA LYS A 102 6.08 -4.58 -17.31
C LYS A 102 5.49 -4.73 -15.93
N SER A 103 4.16 -4.73 -15.87
CA SER A 103 3.36 -5.33 -14.79
C SER A 103 4.14 -6.53 -14.26
N ASN A 104 4.78 -6.34 -13.11
CA ASN A 104 5.84 -7.22 -12.65
C ASN A 104 5.14 -8.44 -12.05
N LEU A 105 4.74 -9.38 -12.92
CA LEU A 105 3.96 -10.59 -12.61
C LEU A 105 4.53 -11.33 -11.37
N LYS A 106 5.83 -11.17 -11.11
CA LYS A 106 6.55 -11.66 -9.94
C LYS A 106 5.87 -11.36 -8.60
N TYR A 107 5.19 -10.23 -8.46
CA TYR A 107 4.59 -9.78 -7.18
C TYR A 107 3.07 -9.82 -7.14
N VAL A 108 2.43 -10.28 -8.21
CA VAL A 108 0.97 -10.43 -8.30
C VAL A 108 0.42 -11.33 -7.19
N LYS A 109 1.17 -12.36 -6.77
CA LYS A 109 0.77 -13.25 -5.68
C LYS A 109 0.43 -12.52 -4.38
N TYR A 110 1.09 -11.39 -4.08
CA TYR A 110 0.82 -10.62 -2.86
C TYR A 110 -0.49 -9.83 -2.98
N PHE A 111 -0.82 -9.35 -4.18
CA PHE A 111 -2.13 -8.75 -4.44
C PHE A 111 -3.23 -9.81 -4.37
N GLN A 112 -2.99 -11.00 -4.93
CA GLN A 112 -3.96 -12.09 -4.94
C GLN A 112 -4.31 -12.58 -3.53
N ASP A 113 -3.31 -12.74 -2.65
CA ASP A 113 -3.50 -13.19 -1.27
C ASP A 113 -4.17 -12.14 -0.37
N ALA A 114 -4.24 -10.86 -0.79
CA ALA A 114 -4.81 -9.79 0.01
C ALA A 114 -6.27 -9.49 -0.34
N ASP A 115 -7.09 -9.26 0.69
CA ASP A 115 -8.46 -8.74 0.58
C ASP A 115 -8.47 -7.22 0.44
N ILE A 116 -7.54 -6.56 1.13
CA ILE A 116 -7.39 -5.09 1.18
C ILE A 116 -6.03 -4.72 0.58
N ILE A 117 -6.04 -3.77 -0.35
CA ILE A 117 -4.84 -3.15 -0.92
C ILE A 117 -4.80 -1.70 -0.46
N ALA A 118 -3.75 -1.36 0.28
CA ALA A 118 -3.57 -0.07 0.93
C ALA A 118 -2.27 0.60 0.47
N GLY A 119 -2.29 1.91 0.24
CA GLY A 119 -1.07 2.59 -0.19
C GLY A 119 -1.28 3.93 -0.89
N ASP A 120 -0.22 4.40 -1.54
CA ASP A 120 -0.30 5.44 -2.56
C ASP A 120 -0.77 4.84 -3.90
N TYR A 121 -1.62 5.54 -4.65
CA TYR A 121 -2.15 5.00 -5.91
C TYR A 121 -1.05 4.72 -6.94
N LEU A 122 0.00 5.55 -7.03
CA LEU A 122 1.11 5.29 -7.96
C LEU A 122 1.86 4.01 -7.56
N GLY A 123 2.09 3.84 -6.26
CA GLY A 123 2.70 2.61 -5.72
C GLY A 123 1.84 1.36 -5.95
N ILE A 124 0.52 1.48 -5.83
CA ILE A 124 -0.43 0.39 -6.11
C ILE A 124 -0.46 0.08 -7.61
N SER A 125 -0.70 1.09 -8.45
CA SER A 125 -0.89 0.95 -9.90
C SER A 125 0.31 0.37 -10.62
N GLN A 126 1.52 0.64 -10.12
CA GLN A 126 2.76 0.06 -10.65
C GLN A 126 2.79 -1.48 -10.61
N TYR A 127 2.12 -2.10 -9.62
CA TYR A 127 2.21 -3.54 -9.38
C TYR A 127 0.86 -4.27 -9.43
N MET A 128 -0.26 -3.55 -9.42
CA MET A 128 -1.58 -4.17 -9.37
C MET A 128 -1.85 -5.04 -10.62
N PRO A 129 -2.33 -6.28 -10.45
CA PRO A 129 -2.73 -7.14 -11.56
C PRO A 129 -3.95 -6.59 -12.31
N LYS A 130 -4.22 -7.17 -13.49
CA LYS A 130 -5.47 -6.90 -14.24
C LYS A 130 -6.72 -7.38 -13.50
N ASP A 131 -6.57 -8.40 -12.66
CA ASP A 131 -7.66 -8.94 -11.85
C ASP A 131 -7.53 -8.44 -10.42
N MET A 132 -8.40 -7.50 -10.05
CA MET A 132 -8.55 -6.94 -8.72
C MET A 132 -9.91 -7.32 -8.13
N LYS A 133 -10.52 -8.40 -8.63
CA LYS A 133 -11.86 -8.82 -8.25
C LYS A 133 -12.00 -8.98 -6.74
N ASP A 134 -13.10 -8.47 -6.22
CA ASP A 134 -13.51 -8.57 -4.81
C ASP A 134 -12.59 -7.83 -3.81
N LYS A 135 -11.61 -7.06 -4.30
CA LYS A 135 -10.65 -6.33 -3.46
C LYS A 135 -11.18 -4.98 -3.01
N ILE A 136 -10.80 -4.61 -1.79
CA ILE A 136 -11.00 -3.28 -1.22
C ILE A 136 -9.70 -2.50 -1.45
N VAL A 137 -9.76 -1.39 -2.19
CA VAL A 137 -8.62 -0.50 -2.41
C VAL A 137 -8.77 0.73 -1.54
N ILE A 138 -7.81 0.96 -0.65
CA ILE A 138 -7.74 2.14 0.23
C ILE A 138 -6.51 2.96 -0.18
N THR A 139 -6.74 4.16 -0.68
CA THR A 139 -5.66 4.97 -1.26
C THR A 139 -5.85 6.46 -0.98
N ASN A 140 -4.89 7.26 -1.43
CA ASN A 140 -4.97 8.72 -1.46
C ASN A 140 -5.66 9.19 -2.75
N THR A 141 -5.12 10.22 -3.39
CA THR A 141 -5.61 10.86 -4.60
C THR A 141 -5.73 9.91 -5.77
N VAL A 142 -6.91 9.96 -6.42
CA VAL A 142 -7.25 9.22 -7.63
C VAL A 142 -8.00 10.16 -8.57
N THR A 143 -7.76 10.01 -9.87
CA THR A 143 -8.51 10.67 -10.94
C THR A 143 -9.74 9.84 -11.35
N SER A 144 -10.65 10.42 -12.14
CA SER A 144 -11.78 9.70 -12.75
C SER A 144 -11.32 8.46 -13.54
N SER A 145 -10.21 8.57 -14.28
CA SER A 145 -9.66 7.45 -15.05
C SER A 145 -9.09 6.34 -14.16
N ASN A 146 -8.53 6.69 -13.00
CA ASN A 146 -8.07 5.71 -12.01
C ASN A 146 -9.25 4.92 -11.41
N VAL A 147 -10.36 5.62 -11.13
CA VAL A 147 -11.59 4.99 -10.64
C VAL A 147 -12.12 4.00 -11.68
N GLU A 148 -12.17 4.41 -12.95
CA GLU A 148 -12.64 3.55 -14.04
C GLU A 148 -11.74 2.33 -14.27
N ASP A 149 -10.41 2.50 -14.23
CA ASP A 149 -9.47 1.38 -14.33
C ASP A 149 -9.66 0.37 -13.19
N LEU A 150 -9.78 0.82 -11.94
CA LEU A 150 -10.03 -0.07 -10.80
C LEU A 150 -11.37 -0.80 -10.90
N LYS A 151 -12.42 -0.10 -11.37
CA LYS A 151 -13.73 -0.69 -11.62
C LYS A 151 -13.66 -1.77 -12.72
N ASN A 152 -12.98 -1.49 -13.83
CA ASN A 152 -12.79 -2.43 -14.93
C ASN A 152 -11.98 -3.68 -14.52
N ARG A 153 -11.11 -3.55 -13.51
CA ARG A 153 -10.37 -4.66 -12.89
C ARG A 153 -11.17 -5.44 -11.85
N GLY A 154 -12.37 -4.98 -11.49
CA GLY A 154 -13.29 -5.69 -10.59
C GLY A 154 -13.15 -5.37 -9.10
N ALA A 155 -12.45 -4.30 -8.71
CA ALA A 155 -12.39 -3.89 -7.31
C ALA A 155 -13.81 -3.59 -6.78
N SER A 156 -14.15 -4.14 -5.61
CA SER A 156 -15.49 -3.96 -5.03
C SER A 156 -15.66 -2.61 -4.35
N TYR A 157 -14.58 -2.11 -3.73
CA TYR A 157 -14.58 -0.83 -3.03
C TYR A 157 -13.32 -0.06 -3.37
N LEU A 158 -13.49 1.25 -3.59
CA LEU A 158 -12.42 2.23 -3.62
C LEU A 158 -12.71 3.27 -2.55
N ILE A 159 -11.82 3.38 -1.57
CA ILE A 159 -11.89 4.36 -0.50
C ILE A 159 -10.69 5.29 -0.65
N THR A 160 -10.97 6.58 -0.85
CA THR A 160 -9.94 7.61 -1.06
C THR A 160 -9.99 8.66 0.03
N THR A 161 -8.83 9.08 0.54
CA THR A 161 -8.71 10.17 1.52
C THR A 161 -8.76 11.56 0.90
N THR A 162 -8.60 11.69 -0.42
CA THR A 162 -8.63 12.96 -1.15
C THR A 162 -9.04 12.69 -2.60
N PRO A 163 -10.34 12.57 -2.91
CA PRO A 163 -10.77 12.46 -4.30
C PRO A 163 -10.35 13.71 -5.07
N GLU A 164 -9.68 13.54 -6.21
CA GLU A 164 -9.47 14.64 -7.15
C GLU A 164 -10.72 14.74 -8.02
N PHE A 165 -11.62 15.65 -7.64
CA PHE A 165 -12.75 15.99 -8.49
C PHE A 165 -12.23 16.89 -9.61
N GLU A 166 -12.35 16.43 -10.86
CA GLU A 166 -12.11 17.27 -12.03
C GLU A 166 -12.90 18.58 -11.89
N ARG A 167 -12.20 19.71 -12.04
CA ARG A 167 -12.81 21.03 -12.23
C ARG A 167 -13.20 21.20 -13.69
#